data_AF-A0A381Q5M8-F1
#
_entry.id   AF-A0A381Q5M8-F1
#
_cell.length_a   1.000
_cell.length_b   1.000
_cell.length_c   1.000
_cell.angle_alpha   90.00
_cell.angle_beta   90.00
_cell.angle_gamma   90.00
#
_symmetry.space_group_name_H-M   'P 1'
#
loop_
_entity.id
_entity.type
_entity.pdbx_description
1 polymer ?
#
loop_
_entity_poly.entity_id
_entity_poly.type
_entity_poly.pdbx_seq_one_letter_code
_entity_poly.pdbx_strand_id
1 'polypeptide(L)'
;MATLGTKATLAQEPFSGKDYPHQCREFTNSPRNSSVLSTGESAQSTPTPKLTPNRRHCYCMPPPRSVDMPDRINRVTTRSGDDGQTSLADGKRYPKEHDRMELAGALDEANCAIGLLIANLDTNRPFRSFLLTIQSRLFDVGASVATGASHLEWNGEIEVVERETAVLNKELEPLKEFVLPGGNKICALAHLARATMRRAERAFWRAKIDSLIEAGTGAYLNRLSDYLFVVARATADGVEQLWQPATSHNR
;
A
#
# COMPACT_ATOMS: atom_id res chain seq x y z
N MET A 1 12.70 -50.19 17.74
CA MET A 1 11.53 -50.99 17.30
C MET A 1 10.43 -50.87 18.35
N ALA A 2 9.51 -49.93 18.15
CA ALA A 2 8.22 -49.86 18.83
C ALA A 2 7.30 -49.06 17.90
N THR A 3 6.34 -49.76 17.31
CA THR A 3 5.48 -49.29 16.22
C THR A 3 4.27 -48.58 16.79
N LEU A 4 4.07 -47.31 16.40
CA LEU A 4 2.89 -46.52 16.72
C LEU A 4 1.72 -46.88 15.78
N GLY A 5 0.60 -47.29 16.39
CA GLY A 5 -0.70 -46.63 16.29
C GLY A 5 -1.31 -46.35 14.91
N THR A 6 -2.36 -47.10 14.58
CA THR A 6 -3.27 -46.90 13.45
C THR A 6 -4.40 -45.90 13.78
N LYS A 7 -4.90 -45.24 12.73
CA LYS A 7 -6.23 -44.60 12.52
C LYS A 7 -6.52 -43.26 13.21
N ALA A 8 -6.88 -42.25 12.40
CA ALA A 8 -8.29 -41.83 12.25
C ALA A 8 -8.45 -40.77 11.14
N THR A 9 -9.39 -41.07 10.25
CA THR A 9 -9.95 -40.23 9.19
C THR A 9 -10.78 -39.08 9.79
N LEU A 10 -10.64 -37.85 9.28
CA LEU A 10 -11.64 -36.80 9.47
C LEU A 10 -11.94 -36.12 8.14
N ALA A 11 -13.24 -36.13 7.83
CA ALA A 11 -13.87 -35.65 6.61
C ALA A 11 -13.91 -34.12 6.56
N GLN A 12 -13.84 -33.58 5.34
CA GLN A 12 -14.11 -32.19 5.02
C GLN A 12 -15.62 -32.00 4.82
N GLU A 13 -16.24 -31.09 5.56
CA GLU A 13 -17.57 -30.57 5.26
C GLU A 13 -17.48 -29.20 4.56
N PRO A 14 -18.38 -28.89 3.60
CA PRO A 14 -18.38 -27.62 2.89
C PRO A 14 -19.07 -26.52 3.72
N PHE A 15 -18.39 -25.38 3.88
CA PHE A 15 -18.94 -24.17 4.49
C PHE A 15 -20.06 -23.58 3.64
N SER A 16 -21.31 -23.73 4.10
CA SER A 16 -22.48 -23.01 3.59
C SER A 16 -22.65 -21.72 4.38
N GLY A 17 -22.67 -20.58 3.69
CA GLY A 17 -22.89 -19.27 4.28
C GLY A 17 -24.34 -19.03 4.68
N LYS A 18 -24.53 -18.59 5.92
CA LYS A 18 -25.57 -17.69 6.45
C LYS A 18 -25.55 -17.84 7.96
N ASP A 19 -25.05 -16.82 8.67
CA ASP A 19 -25.50 -16.42 10.02
C ASP A 19 -24.55 -15.32 10.55
N TYR A 20 -25.00 -14.06 10.48
CA TYR A 20 -24.41 -12.97 11.24
C TYR A 20 -25.47 -12.46 12.23
N PRO A 21 -25.25 -12.52 13.56
CA PRO A 21 -26.20 -11.99 14.52
C PRO A 21 -26.09 -10.46 14.58
N HIS A 22 -27.14 -9.76 14.15
CA HIS A 22 -27.30 -8.32 14.37
C HIS A 22 -27.72 -8.06 15.83
N GLN A 23 -26.79 -7.59 16.66
CA GLN A 23 -27.14 -6.96 17.94
C GLN A 23 -27.50 -5.49 17.70
N CYS A 24 -28.80 -5.17 17.74
CA CYS A 24 -29.27 -3.80 17.89
C CYS A 24 -28.99 -3.33 19.32
N ARG A 25 -28.07 -2.37 19.49
CA ARG A 25 -27.96 -1.58 20.73
C ARG A 25 -28.92 -0.41 20.66
N GLU A 26 -29.87 -0.37 21.58
CA GLU A 26 -30.72 0.81 21.83
C GLU A 26 -29.85 1.96 22.36
N PHE A 27 -29.79 3.07 21.62
CA PHE A 27 -29.25 4.33 22.15
C PHE A 27 -30.39 5.12 22.80
N THR A 28 -30.47 5.07 24.12
CA THR A 28 -31.28 5.99 24.91
C THR A 28 -30.58 7.34 24.99
N ASN A 29 -31.16 8.37 24.37
CA ASN A 29 -30.70 9.75 24.52
C ASN A 29 -30.95 10.25 25.95
N SER A 30 -29.88 10.57 26.67
CA SER A 30 -29.92 11.36 27.91
C SER A 30 -29.68 12.84 27.58
N PRO A 31 -30.50 13.78 28.10
CA PRO A 31 -30.38 15.19 27.77
C PRO A 31 -29.21 15.84 28.51
N ARG A 32 -28.27 16.45 27.78
CA ARG A 32 -27.29 17.38 28.35
C ARG A 32 -27.91 18.77 28.46
N ASN A 33 -27.90 19.28 29.69
CA ASN A 33 -28.13 20.67 30.06
C ASN A 33 -27.19 21.60 29.27
N SER A 34 -27.75 22.59 28.57
CA SER A 34 -27.03 23.78 28.14
C SER A 34 -27.83 25.01 28.55
N SER A 35 -27.33 25.70 29.57
CA SER A 35 -27.76 27.03 29.99
C SER A 35 -27.24 28.07 29.00
N VAL A 36 -28.13 28.75 28.27
CA VAL A 36 -27.82 30.04 27.63
C VAL A 36 -29.00 31.00 27.84
N LEU A 37 -28.64 32.21 28.27
CA LEU A 37 -29.50 33.29 28.69
C LEU A 37 -30.26 33.96 27.53
N SER A 38 -31.44 34.43 27.91
CA SER A 38 -32.44 35.25 27.22
C SER A 38 -31.93 36.58 26.62
N THR A 39 -32.37 36.87 25.40
CA THR A 39 -33.13 38.06 24.94
C THR A 39 -33.76 37.64 23.58
N GLY A 40 -34.91 38.06 23.07
CA GLY A 40 -35.96 39.02 23.34
C GLY A 40 -36.86 39.03 22.08
N GLU A 41 -38.12 39.42 22.23
CA GLU A 41 -39.07 39.88 21.18
C GLU A 41 -39.98 38.90 20.40
N SER A 42 -41.25 39.01 20.82
CA SER A 42 -42.45 39.26 19.99
C SER A 42 -43.19 38.07 19.35
N ALA A 43 -44.48 38.07 19.67
CA ALA A 43 -45.49 37.08 19.38
C ALA A 43 -46.12 37.28 18.00
N GLN A 44 -46.63 36.19 17.42
CA GLN A 44 -47.84 36.15 16.61
C GLN A 44 -48.37 34.70 16.52
N SER A 45 -49.65 34.59 16.19
CA SER A 45 -50.65 33.70 16.76
C SER A 45 -51.06 32.52 15.86
N THR A 46 -51.88 31.62 16.46
CA THR A 46 -52.85 30.65 15.86
C THR A 46 -52.38 29.19 15.72
N PRO A 47 -53.32 28.22 15.54
CA PRO A 47 -53.90 27.40 16.61
C PRO A 47 -53.39 25.95 16.59
N THR A 48 -53.50 25.27 17.74
CA THR A 48 -53.13 23.87 17.94
C THR A 48 -53.96 22.89 17.10
N PRO A 49 -53.34 22.06 16.24
CA PRO A 49 -54.02 20.90 15.67
C PRO A 49 -53.92 19.71 16.63
N LYS A 50 -55.06 19.05 16.87
CA LYS A 50 -55.19 17.84 17.69
C LYS A 50 -54.25 16.75 17.16
N LEU A 51 -53.33 16.28 18.01
CA LEU A 51 -52.50 15.10 17.78
C LEU A 51 -53.40 13.86 17.64
N THR A 52 -53.53 13.33 16.42
CA THR A 52 -53.93 11.93 16.20
C THR A 52 -52.68 11.05 16.22
N PRO A 53 -52.74 9.79 16.67
CA PRO A 53 -51.57 8.95 16.81
C PRO A 53 -51.09 8.55 15.42
N ASN A 54 -50.04 9.24 14.94
CA ASN A 54 -49.42 8.94 13.66
C ASN A 54 -48.71 7.58 13.75
N ARG A 55 -49.30 6.54 13.15
CA ARG A 55 -48.65 5.23 12.96
C ARG A 55 -47.34 5.48 12.20
N ARG A 56 -46.21 5.43 12.91
CA ARG A 56 -44.88 5.42 12.31
C ARG A 56 -44.78 4.19 11.40
N HIS A 57 -44.99 4.38 10.10
CA HIS A 57 -44.53 3.43 9.11
C HIS A 57 -43.02 3.53 9.11
N CYS A 58 -42.36 2.53 9.70
CA CYS A 58 -40.94 2.31 9.49
C CYS A 58 -40.75 2.04 7.99
N TYR A 59 -40.33 3.07 7.24
CA TYR A 59 -39.80 2.85 5.90
C TYR A 59 -38.41 2.21 6.08
N CYS A 60 -38.36 0.88 6.04
CA CYS A 60 -37.11 0.19 5.74
C CYS A 60 -36.69 0.61 4.34
N MET A 61 -35.70 1.51 4.24
CA MET A 61 -35.00 1.71 2.98
C MET A 61 -34.40 0.36 2.57
N PRO A 62 -34.64 -0.10 1.32
CA PRO A 62 -33.95 -1.29 0.83
C PRO A 62 -32.45 -1.03 0.86
N PRO A 63 -31.62 -2.06 1.14
CA PRO A 63 -30.17 -1.91 1.09
C PRO A 63 -29.75 -1.38 -0.28
N PRO A 64 -28.70 -0.54 -0.37
CA PRO A 64 -28.20 -0.07 -1.65
C PRO A 64 -27.88 -1.30 -2.52
N ARG A 65 -28.39 -1.31 -3.75
CA ARG A 65 -28.09 -2.37 -4.72
C ARG A 65 -26.58 -2.43 -4.89
N SER A 66 -26.00 -3.62 -4.72
CA SER A 66 -24.61 -3.88 -5.07
C SER A 66 -24.41 -3.50 -6.52
N VAL A 67 -23.55 -2.53 -6.78
CA VAL A 67 -23.11 -2.24 -8.13
C VAL A 67 -22.20 -3.40 -8.50
N ASP A 68 -22.68 -4.27 -9.38
CA ASP A 68 -21.86 -5.34 -9.96
C ASP A 68 -20.71 -4.69 -10.72
N MET A 69 -19.55 -4.58 -10.04
CA MET A 69 -18.31 -4.15 -10.66
C MET A 69 -17.89 -5.27 -11.62
N PRO A 70 -17.74 -5.00 -12.92
CA PRO A 70 -17.37 -6.03 -13.87
C PRO A 70 -16.03 -6.65 -13.47
N ASP A 71 -15.95 -7.98 -13.54
CA ASP A 71 -14.71 -8.72 -13.27
C ASP A 71 -13.60 -8.19 -14.18
N ARG A 72 -12.62 -7.48 -13.60
CA ARG A 72 -11.53 -6.86 -14.36
C ARG A 72 -10.61 -7.89 -15.03
N ILE A 73 -10.50 -9.12 -14.51
CA ILE A 73 -9.61 -10.16 -15.03
C ILE A 73 -10.29 -11.54 -14.90
N ASN A 74 -10.86 -12.06 -16.00
CA ASN A 74 -11.48 -13.38 -16.04
C ASN A 74 -10.59 -14.49 -16.65
N ARG A 75 -9.52 -14.12 -17.37
CA ARG A 75 -8.58 -15.08 -17.97
C ARG A 75 -7.18 -14.50 -17.97
N VAL A 76 -6.30 -15.10 -17.17
CA VAL A 76 -4.90 -14.65 -17.02
C VAL A 76 -4.01 -15.18 -18.16
N THR A 77 -4.27 -16.39 -18.67
CA THR A 77 -3.46 -17.01 -19.74
C THR A 77 -4.08 -16.81 -21.13
N THR A 78 -3.47 -15.95 -21.93
CA THR A 78 -3.92 -15.62 -23.30
C THR A 78 -3.08 -16.26 -24.41
N ARG A 79 -1.83 -16.64 -24.13
CA ARG A 79 -0.80 -17.07 -25.12
C ARG A 79 -0.42 -16.02 -26.18
N SER A 80 -0.91 -14.79 -26.03
CA SER A 80 -0.69 -13.69 -26.99
C SER A 80 0.72 -13.07 -26.94
N GLY A 81 1.66 -13.66 -26.19
CA GLY A 81 3.03 -13.19 -26.10
C GLY A 81 4.08 -14.29 -26.13
N ASP A 82 3.71 -15.46 -26.65
CA ASP A 82 4.61 -16.61 -26.81
C ASP A 82 5.65 -16.36 -27.91
N ASP A 83 5.38 -15.43 -28.83
CA ASP A 83 6.29 -14.93 -29.87
C ASP A 83 7.31 -13.90 -29.36
N GLY A 84 7.37 -13.68 -28.04
CA GLY A 84 8.28 -12.71 -27.43
C GLY A 84 7.79 -11.25 -27.52
N GLN A 85 6.56 -11.02 -27.97
CA GLN A 85 5.94 -9.70 -28.04
C GLN A 85 4.84 -9.53 -26.98
N THR A 86 4.50 -8.31 -26.61
CA THR A 86 3.36 -8.04 -25.72
C THR A 86 2.78 -6.66 -25.98
N SER A 87 1.51 -6.46 -25.64
CA SER A 87 0.82 -5.19 -25.84
C SER A 87 0.92 -4.31 -24.59
N LEU A 88 1.10 -3.01 -24.79
CA LEU A 88 0.95 -2.00 -23.73
C LEU A 88 -0.42 -1.33 -23.80
N ALA A 89 -0.75 -0.55 -22.77
CA ALA A 89 -2.03 0.16 -22.65
C ALA A 89 -2.22 1.25 -23.71
N ASP A 90 -1.15 1.62 -24.44
CA ASP A 90 -1.20 2.49 -25.62
C ASP A 90 -1.69 1.79 -26.90
N GLY A 91 -2.03 0.49 -26.82
CA GLY A 91 -2.57 -0.29 -27.93
C GLY A 91 -1.51 -0.83 -28.90
N LYS A 92 -0.22 -0.56 -28.69
CA LYS A 92 0.87 -1.04 -29.53
C LYS A 92 1.48 -2.33 -28.98
N ARG A 93 2.09 -3.13 -29.87
CA ARG A 93 2.90 -4.30 -29.50
C ARG A 93 4.38 -3.93 -29.47
N TYR A 94 5.07 -4.45 -28.47
CA TYR A 94 6.49 -4.25 -28.24
C TYR A 94 7.17 -5.60 -27.97
N PRO A 95 8.46 -5.76 -28.34
CA PRO A 95 9.23 -6.90 -27.88
C PRO A 95 9.34 -6.88 -26.35
N LYS A 96 9.35 -8.04 -25.71
CA LYS A 96 9.46 -8.16 -24.24
C LYS A 96 10.77 -7.59 -23.68
N GLU A 97 11.80 -7.45 -24.50
CA GLU A 97 13.08 -6.83 -24.16
C GLU A 97 13.08 -5.29 -24.29
N HIS A 98 11.97 -4.68 -24.72
CA HIS A 98 11.86 -3.23 -24.85
C HIS A 98 12.07 -2.53 -23.49
N ASP A 99 12.75 -1.38 -23.46
CA ASP A 99 13.12 -0.71 -22.20
C ASP A 99 11.91 -0.37 -21.29
N ARG A 100 10.75 -0.06 -21.87
CA ARG A 100 9.49 0.11 -21.10
C ARG A 100 9.03 -1.17 -20.39
N MET A 101 9.26 -2.33 -20.98
CA MET A 101 8.95 -3.63 -20.37
C MET A 101 9.94 -3.96 -19.25
N GLU A 102 11.23 -3.70 -19.47
CA GLU A 102 12.26 -3.86 -18.44
C GLU A 102 11.95 -2.96 -17.23
N LEU A 103 11.55 -1.71 -17.47
CA LEU A 103 11.10 -0.81 -16.41
C LEU A 103 9.86 -1.34 -15.69
N ALA A 104 8.82 -1.75 -16.42
CA ALA A 104 7.60 -2.28 -15.81
C ALA A 104 7.89 -3.52 -14.94
N GLY A 105 8.73 -4.44 -15.43
CA GLY A 105 9.16 -5.62 -14.67
C GLY A 105 10.01 -5.28 -13.45
N ALA A 106 10.92 -4.31 -13.56
CA ALA A 106 11.73 -3.88 -12.43
C ALA A 106 10.88 -3.20 -11.33
N LEU A 107 9.87 -2.42 -11.70
CA LEU A 107 8.89 -1.83 -10.77
C LEU A 107 8.06 -2.91 -10.07
N ASP A 108 7.57 -3.90 -10.81
CA ASP A 108 6.81 -5.02 -10.26
C ASP A 108 7.65 -5.86 -9.29
N GLU A 109 8.91 -6.14 -9.63
CA GLU A 109 9.83 -6.86 -8.74
C GLU A 109 10.13 -6.07 -7.47
N ALA A 110 10.32 -4.74 -7.57
CA ALA A 110 10.48 -3.89 -6.40
C ALA A 110 9.21 -3.87 -5.53
N ASN A 111 8.03 -3.86 -6.16
CA ASN A 111 6.74 -3.92 -5.48
C ASN A 111 6.56 -5.26 -4.73
N CYS A 112 6.93 -6.39 -5.37
CA CYS A 112 6.96 -7.71 -4.74
C CYS A 112 7.91 -7.77 -3.55
N ALA A 113 9.12 -7.19 -3.67
CA ALA A 113 10.07 -7.13 -2.56
C ALA A 113 9.54 -6.33 -1.36
N ILE A 114 8.84 -5.21 -1.61
CA ILE A 114 8.15 -4.44 -0.57
C ILE A 114 7.01 -5.26 0.04
N GLY A 115 6.23 -5.98 -0.77
CA GLY A 115 5.18 -6.87 -0.29
C GLY A 115 5.71 -7.96 0.64
N LEU A 116 6.86 -8.57 0.30
CA LEU A 116 7.52 -9.55 1.13
C LEU A 116 8.01 -8.95 2.45
N LEU A 117 8.55 -7.73 2.43
CA LEU A 117 8.89 -6.98 3.64
C LEU A 117 7.65 -6.77 4.52
N ILE A 118 6.56 -6.22 3.97
CA ILE A 118 5.31 -5.96 4.70
C ILE A 118 4.74 -7.22 5.34
N ALA A 119 4.80 -8.36 4.63
CA ALA A 119 4.30 -9.64 5.13
C ALA A 119 5.07 -10.17 6.35
N ASN A 120 6.30 -9.68 6.58
CA ASN A 120 7.14 -10.06 7.72
C ASN A 120 7.20 -8.98 8.81
N LEU A 121 6.53 -7.84 8.62
CA LEU A 121 6.45 -6.78 9.63
C LEU A 121 5.29 -7.01 10.61
N ASP A 122 5.52 -6.70 11.88
CA ASP A 122 4.43 -6.59 12.85
C ASP A 122 3.43 -5.51 12.42
N THR A 123 2.14 -5.75 12.66
CA THR A 123 1.06 -4.84 12.27
C THR A 123 1.16 -3.45 12.89
N ASN A 124 1.86 -3.35 14.03
CA ASN A 124 1.98 -2.11 14.81
C ASN A 124 3.19 -1.26 14.40
N ARG A 125 4.01 -1.70 13.44
CA ARG A 125 5.14 -0.89 12.97
C ARG A 125 4.59 0.37 12.25
N PRO A 126 5.02 1.59 12.64
CA PRO A 126 4.37 2.83 12.22
C PRO A 126 4.47 3.10 10.71
N PHE A 127 5.50 2.56 10.07
CA PHE A 127 5.76 2.72 8.62
C PHE A 127 5.06 1.69 7.73
N ARG A 128 4.39 0.68 8.32
CA ARG A 128 3.76 -0.40 7.54
C ARG A 128 2.65 0.12 6.61
N SER A 129 1.84 1.07 7.10
CA SER A 129 0.79 1.71 6.30
C SER A 129 1.37 2.47 5.11
N PHE A 130 2.47 3.20 5.33
CA PHE A 130 3.12 3.95 4.26
C PHE A 130 3.77 3.05 3.21
N LEU A 131 4.33 1.90 3.60
CA LEU A 131 4.80 0.89 2.64
C LEU A 131 3.67 0.38 1.72
N LEU A 132 2.44 0.20 2.23
CA LEU A 132 1.27 -0.15 1.41
C LEU A 132 0.87 1.00 0.45
N THR A 133 0.98 2.24 0.90
CA THR A 133 0.81 3.42 0.02
C THR A 133 1.83 3.40 -1.11
N ILE A 134 3.10 3.10 -0.81
CA ILE A 134 4.16 2.98 -1.82
C ILE A 134 3.82 1.87 -2.82
N GLN A 135 3.37 0.68 -2.39
CA GLN A 135 2.95 -0.38 -3.32
C GLN A 135 1.86 0.08 -4.29
N SER A 136 0.91 0.88 -3.80
CA SER A 136 -0.16 1.46 -4.62
C SER A 136 0.40 2.48 -5.62
N ARG A 137 1.31 3.36 -5.18
CA ARG A 137 1.96 4.34 -6.05
C ARG A 137 2.84 3.70 -7.12
N LEU A 138 3.49 2.58 -6.83
CA LEU A 138 4.24 1.82 -7.83
C LEU A 138 3.34 1.26 -8.94
N PHE A 139 2.08 0.92 -8.64
CA PHE A 139 1.10 0.60 -9.67
C PHE A 139 0.73 1.84 -10.51
N ASP A 140 0.59 3.02 -9.89
CA ASP A 140 0.33 4.28 -10.62
C ASP A 140 1.50 4.62 -11.59
N VAL A 141 2.75 4.42 -11.14
CA VAL A 141 3.94 4.54 -12.00
C VAL A 141 3.88 3.50 -13.12
N GLY A 142 3.61 2.23 -12.81
CA GLY A 142 3.50 1.17 -13.80
C GLY A 142 2.44 1.43 -14.87
N ALA A 143 1.28 1.99 -14.48
CA ALA A 143 0.24 2.42 -15.40
C ALA A 143 0.74 3.55 -16.33
N SER A 144 1.44 4.54 -15.76
CA SER A 144 2.05 5.64 -16.52
C SER A 144 3.12 5.14 -17.49
N VAL A 145 3.90 4.14 -17.10
CA VAL A 145 4.87 3.46 -17.98
C VAL A 145 4.15 2.70 -19.09
N ALA A 146 3.01 2.06 -18.81
CA ALA A 146 2.23 1.33 -19.81
C ALA A 146 1.49 2.24 -20.80
N THR A 147 1.13 3.48 -20.41
CA THR A 147 0.55 4.48 -21.32
C THR A 147 1.58 5.39 -21.98
N GLY A 148 2.79 5.51 -21.41
CA GLY A 148 3.81 6.45 -21.86
C GLY A 148 3.50 7.91 -21.50
N ALA A 149 2.58 8.11 -20.55
CA ALA A 149 2.07 9.41 -20.12
C ALA A 149 1.92 9.38 -18.61
N SER A 150 2.44 10.40 -17.92
CA SER A 150 2.22 10.55 -16.48
C SER A 150 0.80 11.03 -16.22
N HIS A 151 0.13 10.41 -15.25
CA HIS A 151 -1.19 10.83 -14.78
C HIS A 151 -1.11 11.55 -13.43
N LEU A 152 0.08 11.65 -12.85
CA LEU A 152 0.36 12.25 -11.55
C LEU A 152 1.54 13.21 -11.63
N GLU A 153 1.46 14.29 -10.87
CA GLU A 153 2.58 15.16 -10.53
C GLU A 153 3.21 14.68 -9.23
N TRP A 154 4.49 14.33 -9.26
CA TRP A 154 5.12 13.60 -8.15
C TRP A 154 5.67 14.49 -7.03
N ASN A 155 5.69 15.81 -7.20
CA ASN A 155 6.27 16.73 -6.20
C ASN A 155 5.65 16.57 -4.81
N GLY A 156 4.32 16.49 -4.72
CA GLY A 156 3.64 16.28 -3.43
C GLY A 156 3.92 14.91 -2.81
N GLU A 157 4.05 13.86 -3.62
CA GLU A 157 4.39 12.52 -3.15
C GLU A 157 5.86 12.43 -2.69
N ILE A 158 6.76 13.15 -3.35
CA ILE A 158 8.16 13.31 -2.93
C ILE A 158 8.24 13.95 -1.54
N GLU A 159 7.53 15.06 -1.32
CA GLU A 159 7.48 15.72 0.00
C GLU A 159 6.95 14.80 1.10
N VAL A 160 5.97 13.95 0.78
CA VAL A 160 5.45 12.94 1.72
C VAL A 160 6.54 11.92 2.05
N VAL A 161 7.25 11.36 1.06
CA VAL A 161 8.35 10.41 1.29
C VAL A 161 9.46 11.03 2.13
N GLU A 162 9.85 12.27 1.84
CA GLU A 162 10.88 12.97 2.61
C GLU A 162 10.46 13.20 4.07
N ARG A 163 9.19 13.54 4.30
CA ARG A 163 8.63 13.69 5.64
C ARG A 163 8.64 12.37 6.42
N GLU A 164 8.16 11.29 5.82
CA GLU A 164 8.13 9.95 6.42
C GLU A 164 9.56 9.44 6.70
N THR A 165 10.49 9.71 5.79
CA THR A 165 11.92 9.42 5.98
C THR A 165 12.46 10.18 7.18
N ALA A 166 12.18 11.48 7.29
CA ALA A 166 12.64 12.31 8.40
C ALA A 166 12.04 11.86 9.75
N VAL A 167 10.79 11.42 9.77
CA VAL A 167 10.15 10.89 10.99
C VAL A 167 10.88 9.63 11.48
N LEU A 168 11.13 8.66 10.60
CA LEU A 168 11.83 7.43 10.99
C LEU A 168 13.28 7.69 11.37
N ASN A 169 13.96 8.58 10.65
CA ASN A 169 15.38 8.82 10.85
C ASN A 169 15.69 9.56 12.16
N LYS A 170 14.70 10.25 12.77
CA LYS A 170 14.86 10.90 14.08
C LYS A 170 15.10 9.92 15.23
N GLU A 171 14.60 8.69 15.11
CA GLU A 171 14.73 7.64 16.12
C GLU A 171 16.04 6.83 15.96
N LEU A 172 16.88 7.18 14.97
CA LEU A 172 18.07 6.43 14.62
C LEU A 172 19.34 7.20 14.99
N GLU A 173 20.29 6.49 15.57
CA GLU A 173 21.63 7.03 15.79
C GLU A 173 22.31 7.36 14.44
N PRO A 174 23.11 8.44 14.36
CA PRO A 174 23.88 8.76 13.17
C PRO A 174 24.86 7.64 12.79
N LEU A 175 24.96 7.32 11.49
CA LEU A 175 25.94 6.35 11.00
C LEU A 175 27.34 6.97 10.99
N LYS A 176 28.32 6.18 11.45
CA LYS A 176 29.75 6.51 11.36
C LYS A 176 30.42 5.86 10.15
N GLU A 177 29.84 4.78 9.64
CA GLU A 177 30.34 3.98 8.52
C GLU A 177 29.18 3.35 7.73
N PHE A 178 29.49 2.75 6.58
CA PHE A 178 28.50 2.02 5.78
C PHE A 178 27.93 0.81 6.54
N VAL A 179 26.63 0.56 6.38
CA VAL A 179 25.95 -0.62 6.94
C VAL A 179 26.00 -1.77 5.96
N LEU A 180 26.38 -2.95 6.44
CA LEU A 180 26.29 -4.19 5.68
C LEU A 180 24.82 -4.62 5.59
N PRO A 181 24.29 -4.91 4.38
CA PRO A 181 22.92 -5.37 4.21
C PRO A 181 22.67 -6.69 4.95
N GLY A 182 22.00 -6.64 6.10
CA GLY A 182 21.82 -7.83 6.93
C GLY A 182 21.46 -7.51 8.37
N GLY A 183 22.08 -8.22 9.32
CA GLY A 183 21.68 -8.20 10.73
C GLY A 183 20.57 -9.22 10.97
N ASN A 184 19.31 -8.79 10.85
CA ASN A 184 18.16 -9.68 10.98
C ASN A 184 17.38 -9.85 9.66
N LYS A 185 16.42 -10.78 9.66
CA LYS A 185 15.61 -11.11 8.47
C LYS A 185 14.89 -9.91 7.89
N ILE A 186 14.25 -9.08 8.72
CA ILE A 186 13.43 -7.95 8.27
C ILE A 186 14.32 -6.85 7.68
N CYS A 187 15.43 -6.53 8.35
CA CYS A 187 16.42 -5.59 7.83
C CYS A 187 16.99 -6.05 6.47
N ALA A 188 17.33 -7.33 6.33
CA ALA A 188 17.80 -7.89 5.07
C ALA A 188 16.74 -7.76 3.95
N LEU A 189 15.47 -8.03 4.25
CA LEU A 189 14.35 -7.84 3.32
C LEU A 189 14.17 -6.38 2.90
N ALA A 190 14.30 -5.44 3.85
CA ALA A 190 14.23 -4.02 3.55
C ALA A 190 15.39 -3.56 2.66
N HIS A 191 16.61 -4.06 2.89
CA HIS A 191 17.74 -3.81 2.00
C HIS A 191 17.58 -4.45 0.63
N LEU A 192 16.95 -5.62 0.52
CA LEU A 192 16.58 -6.22 -0.77
C LEU A 192 15.61 -5.32 -1.53
N ALA A 193 14.53 -4.87 -0.88
CA ALA A 193 13.57 -3.94 -1.46
C ALA A 193 14.24 -2.63 -1.92
N ARG A 194 15.17 -2.09 -1.13
CA ARG A 194 16.00 -0.93 -1.51
C ARG A 194 16.82 -1.22 -2.77
N ALA A 195 17.47 -2.37 -2.85
CA ALA A 195 18.32 -2.72 -3.99
C ALA A 195 17.50 -2.91 -5.28
N THR A 196 16.34 -3.55 -5.20
CA THR A 196 15.41 -3.70 -6.33
C THR A 196 14.83 -2.35 -6.75
N MET A 197 14.51 -1.46 -5.81
CA MET A 197 14.05 -0.10 -6.12
C MET A 197 15.10 0.69 -6.93
N ARG A 198 16.37 0.62 -6.53
CA ARG A 198 17.47 1.24 -7.30
C ARG A 198 17.64 0.63 -8.69
N ARG A 199 17.30 -0.65 -8.88
CA ARG A 199 17.29 -1.28 -10.21
C ARG A 199 16.15 -0.73 -11.06
N ALA A 200 14.95 -0.59 -10.49
CA ALA A 200 13.82 0.07 -11.16
C ALA A 200 14.15 1.51 -11.55
N GLU A 201 14.81 2.27 -10.68
CA GLU A 201 15.28 3.63 -10.98
C GLU A 201 16.26 3.67 -12.18
N ARG A 202 17.22 2.75 -12.26
CA ARG A 202 18.12 2.68 -13.43
C ARG A 202 17.38 2.31 -14.71
N ALA A 203 16.43 1.39 -14.63
CA ALA A 203 15.58 1.03 -15.76
C ALA A 203 14.72 2.22 -16.21
N PHE A 204 14.28 3.06 -15.26
CA PHE A 204 13.51 4.27 -15.53
C PHE A 204 14.28 5.25 -16.41
N TRP A 205 15.52 5.56 -16.01
CA TRP A 205 16.38 6.45 -16.78
C TRP A 205 16.79 5.87 -18.14
N ARG A 206 16.85 4.54 -18.27
CA ARG A 206 17.09 3.89 -19.56
C ARG A 206 15.89 4.02 -20.51
N ALA A 207 14.67 3.90 -19.98
CA ALA A 207 13.45 3.94 -20.78
C ALA A 207 13.15 5.31 -21.40
N LYS A 208 13.71 6.41 -20.86
CA LYS A 208 13.66 7.77 -21.43
C LYS A 208 12.25 8.22 -21.84
N ILE A 209 11.29 8.07 -20.92
CA ILE A 209 9.90 8.46 -21.16
C ILE A 209 9.73 9.92 -20.69
N ASP A 210 9.84 10.87 -21.62
CA ASP A 210 9.90 12.32 -21.32
C ASP A 210 8.79 12.80 -20.40
N SER A 211 7.54 12.40 -20.66
CA SER A 211 6.38 12.79 -19.84
C SER A 211 6.49 12.38 -18.37
N LEU A 212 7.15 11.25 -18.06
CA LEU A 212 7.35 10.80 -16.68
C LEU A 212 8.57 11.48 -16.05
N ILE A 213 9.58 11.82 -16.86
CA ILE A 213 10.75 12.57 -16.42
C ILE A 213 10.32 13.97 -15.97
N GLU A 214 9.54 14.66 -16.81
CA GLU A 214 9.00 15.99 -16.54
C GLU A 214 8.11 16.02 -15.29
N ALA A 215 7.30 14.98 -15.08
CA ALA A 215 6.44 14.85 -13.89
C ALA A 215 7.19 14.57 -12.57
N GLY A 216 8.50 14.31 -12.61
CA GLY A 216 9.32 14.04 -11.42
C GLY A 216 9.34 12.57 -10.96
N THR A 217 8.88 11.62 -11.78
CA THR A 217 8.80 10.20 -11.42
C THR A 217 10.15 9.62 -10.99
N GLY A 218 11.23 9.98 -11.69
CA GLY A 218 12.58 9.50 -11.36
C GLY A 218 13.06 9.97 -9.98
N ALA A 219 12.75 11.22 -9.62
CA ALA A 219 13.07 11.76 -8.29
C ALA A 219 12.30 11.03 -7.18
N TYR A 220 11.03 10.70 -7.44
CA TYR A 220 10.22 9.88 -6.53
C TYR A 220 10.84 8.49 -6.30
N LEU A 221 11.22 7.75 -7.36
CA LEU A 221 11.86 6.44 -7.23
C LEU A 221 13.19 6.50 -6.45
N ASN A 222 13.99 7.54 -6.70
CA ASN A 222 15.23 7.78 -5.95
C ASN A 222 14.95 7.96 -4.44
N ARG A 223 13.97 8.80 -4.08
CA ARG A 223 13.57 9.04 -2.69
C ARG A 223 13.00 7.80 -2.00
N LEU A 224 12.28 6.95 -2.72
CA LEU A 224 11.85 5.65 -2.18
C LEU A 224 13.04 4.76 -1.81
N SER A 225 14.13 4.80 -2.57
CA SER A 225 15.33 4.03 -2.22
C SER A 225 16.01 4.56 -0.94
N ASP A 226 16.00 5.86 -0.72
CA ASP A 226 16.47 6.49 0.54
C ASP A 226 15.57 6.06 1.71
N TYR A 227 14.25 6.15 1.53
CA TYR A 227 13.27 5.72 2.54
C TYR A 227 13.44 4.25 2.94
N LEU A 228 13.59 3.35 1.96
CA LEU A 228 13.78 1.92 2.21
C LEU A 228 15.11 1.62 2.93
N PHE A 229 16.14 2.46 2.75
CA PHE A 229 17.35 2.38 3.57
C PHE A 229 17.05 2.70 5.04
N VAL A 230 16.32 3.78 5.31
CA VAL A 230 15.94 4.16 6.67
C VAL A 230 15.03 3.10 7.31
N VAL A 231 14.10 2.50 6.55
CA VAL A 231 13.29 1.35 7.01
C VAL A 231 14.17 0.15 7.37
N ALA A 232 15.21 -0.14 6.59
CA ALA A 232 16.14 -1.23 6.92
C ALA A 232 16.82 -0.98 8.26
N ARG A 233 17.29 0.25 8.50
CA ARG A 233 17.87 0.65 9.79
C ARG A 233 16.88 0.55 10.95
N ALA A 234 15.67 1.07 10.77
CA ALA A 234 14.61 1.02 11.77
C ALA A 234 14.12 -0.40 12.10
N THR A 235 14.41 -1.36 11.21
CA THR A 235 14.09 -2.78 11.41
C THR A 235 15.30 -3.60 11.83
N ALA A 236 16.48 -2.99 11.97
CA ALA A 236 17.69 -3.69 12.40
C ALA A 236 17.67 -4.05 13.89
N ASP A 237 16.80 -3.45 14.71
CA ASP A 237 16.65 -3.75 16.15
C ASP A 237 18.00 -3.80 16.90
N GLY A 238 18.94 -2.91 16.55
CA GLY A 238 20.27 -2.82 17.16
C GLY A 238 21.33 -3.81 16.64
N VAL A 239 21.00 -4.66 15.66
CA VAL A 239 21.95 -5.61 15.05
C VAL A 239 22.59 -5.13 13.74
N GLU A 240 22.73 -3.80 13.56
CA GLU A 240 23.42 -3.22 12.42
C GLU A 240 24.92 -3.59 12.43
N GLN A 241 25.39 -4.24 11.37
CA GLN A 241 26.81 -4.50 11.18
C GLN A 241 27.42 -3.41 10.29
N LEU A 242 28.49 -2.78 10.76
CA LEU A 242 29.22 -1.78 9.99
C LEU A 242 30.29 -2.45 9.12
N TRP A 243 30.47 -1.93 7.92
CA TRP A 243 31.53 -2.34 7.02
C TRP A 243 32.89 -2.01 7.64
N GLN A 244 33.82 -2.96 7.56
CA GLN A 244 35.22 -2.76 7.94
C GLN A 244 36.06 -2.73 6.67
N PRO A 245 36.70 -1.59 6.33
CA PRO A 245 37.61 -1.51 5.20
C PRO A 245 38.74 -2.53 5.35
N ALA A 246 39.07 -3.25 4.27
CA ALA A 246 40.24 -4.11 4.27
C ALA A 246 41.50 -3.25 4.48
N THR A 247 42.28 -3.54 5.52
CA THR A 247 43.56 -2.87 5.72
C THR A 247 44.50 -3.27 4.58
N SER A 248 45.01 -2.27 3.85
CA SER A 248 46.05 -2.47 2.85
C SER A 248 47.28 -3.03 3.54
N HIS A 249 47.49 -4.33 3.45
CA HIS A 249 48.78 -4.92 3.81
C HIS A 249 49.76 -4.44 2.74
N ASN A 250 50.60 -3.46 3.09
CA ASN A 250 51.74 -3.05 2.27
C ASN A 250 52.49 -4.32 1.86
N ARG A 251 52.42 -4.66 0.56
CA ARG A 251 53.30 -5.64 -0.07
C ARG A 251 54.57 -4.95 -0.53
#